data_AF-A0A484X2E4-F1
#
_entry.id   AF-A0A484X2E4-F1
#
_cell.length_a   1.000
_cell.length_b   1.000
_cell.length_c   1.000
_cell.angle_alpha   90.00
_cell.angle_beta   90.00
_cell.angle_gamma   90.00
#
_symmetry.space_group_name_H-M   'P 1'
#
loop_
_entity.id
_entity.type
_entity.pdbx_description
1 polymer ?
#
loop_
_entity_poly.entity_id
_entity_poly.type
_entity_poly.pdbx_seq_one_letter_code
_entity_poly.pdbx_strand_id
1 'polypeptide(L)'
;MQTLDELGYDVADAEDNGPDDPKIIDGKHFLPQHRERIVLVGFRRDLNLKADFTLRDISECFPAQRVTLAQLLDPMVEAKYILTPVLWKYLYRYAKKHQARGNGFGYGMVYPNNPQSVTRTLSARYYKDGAEILIDRGWDMATGEKDFDDPLNQQHRPRRLTPRECARLMGFEAPGEAKFRIPVSDTQAYRQFGNSVVVPVFAAVAKLLEPKIKQAVALRQQEAQHGRRSR
;
A
#
# COMPACT_ATOMS: atom_id res chain seq x y z
N MET A 1 13.10 -18.79 9.46
CA MET A 1 13.21 -18.39 10.89
C MET A 1 14.51 -18.85 11.53
N GLN A 2 15.03 -20.06 11.22
CA GLN A 2 16.26 -20.62 11.79
C GLN A 2 17.43 -19.63 12.02
N THR A 3 17.85 -18.87 11.00
CA THR A 3 18.96 -17.91 11.16
C THR A 3 18.67 -16.80 12.19
N LEU A 4 17.42 -16.33 12.31
CA LEU A 4 17.06 -15.32 13.30
C LEU A 4 17.06 -15.91 14.72
N ASP A 5 16.65 -17.17 14.85
CA ASP A 5 16.68 -17.90 16.11
C ASP A 5 18.13 -18.16 16.58
N GLU A 6 19.00 -18.60 15.67
CA GLU A 6 20.44 -18.77 15.89
C GLU A 6 21.14 -17.45 16.28
N LEU A 7 20.64 -16.31 15.80
CA LEU A 7 21.11 -14.98 16.18
C LEU A 7 20.65 -14.52 17.57
N GLY A 8 19.84 -15.33 18.28
CA GLY A 8 19.34 -14.98 19.61
C GLY A 8 18.12 -14.06 19.61
N TYR A 9 17.30 -14.08 18.55
CA TYR A 9 16.07 -13.30 18.46
C TYR A 9 14.82 -14.17 18.48
N ASP A 10 13.91 -13.87 19.39
CA ASP A 10 12.55 -14.43 19.39
C ASP A 10 11.68 -13.60 18.45
N VAL A 11 11.21 -14.23 17.37
CA VAL A 11 10.32 -13.57 16.40
C VAL A 11 8.87 -13.70 16.87
N ALA A 12 8.12 -12.60 16.85
CA ALA A 12 6.69 -12.58 17.13
C ALA A 12 5.95 -13.57 16.21
N ASP A 13 5.09 -14.39 16.81
CA ASP A 13 4.23 -15.34 16.10
C ASP A 13 4.99 -16.31 15.17
N ALA A 14 6.22 -16.69 15.54
CA ALA A 14 7.10 -17.51 14.71
C ALA A 14 6.49 -18.87 14.32
N GLU A 15 5.79 -19.51 15.26
CA GLU A 15 5.19 -20.84 15.12
C GLU A 15 3.81 -20.81 14.42
N ASP A 16 3.28 -19.62 14.13
CA ASP A 16 1.93 -19.44 13.61
C ASP A 16 1.97 -19.21 12.09
N ASN A 17 1.95 -20.29 11.30
CA ASN A 17 2.08 -20.24 9.84
C ASN A 17 0.84 -20.74 9.10
N GLY A 18 -0.32 -20.63 9.74
CA GLY A 18 -1.61 -21.03 9.17
C GLY A 18 -2.09 -20.08 8.06
N PRO A 19 -3.26 -20.37 7.45
CA PRO A 19 -3.91 -19.47 6.50
C PRO A 19 -4.22 -18.07 7.06
N ASP A 20 -4.27 -17.93 8.39
CA ASP A 20 -4.50 -16.70 9.15
C ASP A 20 -3.20 -16.15 9.79
N ASP A 21 -2.03 -16.44 9.20
CA ASP A 21 -0.71 -16.01 9.71
C ASP A 21 -0.69 -14.51 10.07
N PRO A 22 -0.56 -14.14 11.36
CA PRO A 22 -0.62 -12.75 11.81
C PRO A 22 0.58 -11.91 11.36
N LYS A 23 1.65 -12.55 10.87
CA LYS A 23 2.78 -11.86 10.25
C LYS A 23 2.39 -11.25 8.91
N ILE A 24 1.31 -11.71 8.27
CA ILE A 24 0.78 -11.14 7.03
C ILE A 24 -0.18 -10.01 7.36
N ILE A 25 0.24 -8.77 7.10
CA ILE A 25 -0.57 -7.57 7.35
C ILE A 25 -0.95 -6.95 6.00
N ASP A 26 -2.25 -6.77 5.77
CA ASP A 26 -2.77 -6.10 4.58
C ASP A 26 -2.96 -4.60 4.84
N GLY A 27 -2.36 -3.77 3.98
CA GLY A 27 -2.57 -2.33 3.98
C GLY A 27 -4.03 -1.90 3.80
N LYS A 28 -4.90 -2.77 3.25
CA LYS A 28 -6.31 -2.47 2.99
C LYS A 28 -7.10 -2.02 4.23
N HIS A 29 -6.66 -2.42 5.42
CA HIS A 29 -7.32 -2.05 6.68
C HIS A 29 -7.09 -0.58 7.04
N PHE A 30 -6.00 0.03 6.54
CA PHE A 30 -5.61 1.41 6.84
C PHE A 30 -5.88 2.37 5.69
N LEU A 31 -5.63 1.94 4.46
CA LEU A 31 -5.80 2.73 3.23
C LEU A 31 -6.53 1.90 2.17
N PRO A 32 -7.23 2.52 1.20
CA PRO A 32 -8.04 1.81 0.21
C PRO A 32 -7.18 1.15 -0.90
N GLN A 33 -6.19 0.33 -0.52
CA GLN A 33 -5.31 -0.43 -1.42
C GLN A 33 -5.07 -1.83 -0.87
N HIS A 34 -5.24 -2.86 -1.69
CA HIS A 34 -4.74 -4.21 -1.38
C HIS A 34 -3.21 -4.23 -1.40
N ARG A 35 -2.58 -4.57 -0.27
CA ARG A 35 -1.12 -4.67 -0.17
C ARG A 35 -0.71 -5.48 1.06
N GLU A 36 -0.65 -6.79 0.89
CA GLU A 36 -0.13 -7.71 1.90
C GLU A 36 1.41 -7.69 1.92
N ARG A 37 1.95 -7.70 3.14
CA ARG A 37 3.38 -7.86 3.43
C ARG A 37 3.55 -8.73 4.66
N ILE A 38 4.58 -9.58 4.64
CA ILE A 38 5.04 -10.26 5.84
C ILE A 38 5.87 -9.28 6.70
N VAL A 39 5.60 -9.26 8.00
CA VAL A 39 6.30 -8.45 9.00
C VAL A 39 6.92 -9.39 10.03
N LEU A 40 8.24 -9.32 10.17
CA LEU A 40 8.99 -10.10 11.15
C LEU A 40 9.47 -9.16 12.26
N VAL A 41 8.94 -9.31 13.47
CA VAL A 41 9.31 -8.51 14.65
C VAL A 41 10.16 -9.36 15.58
N GLY A 42 11.46 -9.08 15.64
CA GLY A 42 12.41 -9.81 16.48
C GLY A 42 12.69 -9.09 17.81
N PHE A 43 12.68 -9.84 18.90
CA PHE A 43 13.10 -9.39 20.23
C PHE A 43 14.38 -10.11 20.64
N ARG A 44 15.39 -9.37 21.09
CA ARG A 44 16.64 -9.98 21.58
C ARG A 44 16.34 -10.78 22.86
N ARG A 45 16.63 -12.08 22.84
CA ARG A 45 16.16 -13.07 23.84
C ARG A 45 16.65 -12.77 25.26
N ASP A 46 17.89 -12.33 25.39
CA ASP A 46 18.52 -11.96 26.67
C ASP A 46 17.78 -10.81 27.40
N LEU A 47 17.08 -9.96 26.67
CA LEU A 47 16.34 -8.83 27.24
C LEU A 47 14.95 -9.22 27.76
N ASN A 48 14.45 -10.42 27.44
CA ASN A 48 13.12 -10.91 27.85
C ASN A 48 11.96 -9.93 27.56
N LEU A 49 12.05 -9.17 26.45
CA LEU A 49 11.10 -8.09 26.13
C LEU A 49 9.85 -8.56 25.38
N LYS A 50 9.92 -9.71 24.68
CA LYS A 50 8.79 -10.19 23.86
C LYS A 50 7.52 -10.34 24.70
N ALA A 51 7.64 -11.06 25.82
CA ALA A 51 6.52 -11.42 26.70
C ALA A 51 5.30 -11.89 25.88
N ASP A 52 4.18 -11.22 26.05
CA ASP A 52 2.86 -11.41 25.44
C ASP A 52 2.68 -10.76 24.06
N PHE A 53 3.70 -10.09 23.50
CA PHE A 53 3.58 -9.43 22.22
C PHE A 53 3.18 -10.40 21.09
N THR A 54 2.15 -10.04 20.33
CA THR A 54 1.67 -10.70 19.12
C THR A 54 1.22 -9.68 18.08
N LEU A 55 1.40 -9.98 16.80
CA LEU A 55 0.84 -9.19 15.70
C LEU A 55 -0.66 -9.41 15.51
N ARG A 56 -1.27 -10.37 16.20
CA ARG A 56 -2.74 -10.55 16.23
C ARG A 56 -3.45 -9.30 16.76
N ASP A 57 -2.79 -8.52 17.62
CA ASP A 57 -3.32 -7.27 18.18
C ASP A 57 -3.32 -6.09 17.19
N ILE A 58 -2.85 -6.28 15.94
CA ILE A 58 -2.82 -5.21 14.93
C ILE A 58 -4.21 -4.66 14.61
N SER A 59 -5.27 -5.47 14.78
CA SER A 59 -6.66 -5.06 14.57
C SER A 59 -7.09 -3.91 15.46
N GLU A 60 -6.55 -3.84 16.68
CA GLU A 60 -6.83 -2.77 17.65
C GLU A 60 -6.26 -1.41 17.20
N CYS A 61 -5.36 -1.43 16.21
CA CYS A 61 -4.80 -0.24 15.60
C CYS A 61 -5.52 0.21 14.32
N PHE A 62 -6.54 -0.53 13.87
CA PHE A 62 -7.27 -0.16 12.66
C PHE A 62 -8.09 1.12 12.89
N PRO A 63 -8.16 2.04 11.90
CA PRO A 63 -9.00 3.21 12.02
C PRO A 63 -10.48 2.79 12.06
N ALA A 64 -11.26 3.38 12.96
CA ALA A 64 -12.70 3.13 13.03
C ALA A 64 -13.42 3.43 11.71
N GLN A 65 -12.95 4.46 11.00
CA GLN A 65 -13.36 4.77 9.63
C GLN A 65 -12.13 4.92 8.74
N ARG A 66 -11.98 4.00 7.79
CA ARG A 66 -10.95 4.07 6.77
C ARG A 66 -11.29 5.17 5.77
N VAL A 67 -10.28 5.97 5.41
CA VAL A 67 -10.39 6.95 4.32
C VAL A 67 -10.77 6.25 3.01
N THR A 68 -11.65 6.88 2.23
CA THR A 68 -12.07 6.37 0.91
C THR A 68 -11.08 6.75 -0.17
N LEU A 69 -11.08 6.03 -1.29
CA LEU A 69 -10.20 6.39 -2.42
C LEU A 69 -10.49 7.81 -2.91
N ALA A 70 -11.76 8.19 -3.03
CA ALA A 70 -12.17 9.52 -3.49
C ALA A 70 -11.58 10.65 -2.65
N GLN A 71 -11.50 10.47 -1.33
CA GLN A 71 -10.89 11.45 -0.41
C GLN A 71 -9.38 11.63 -0.62
N LEU A 72 -8.71 10.67 -1.26
CA LEU A 72 -7.28 10.75 -1.57
C LEU A 72 -7.00 11.39 -2.95
N LEU A 73 -8.02 11.57 -3.78
CA LEU A 73 -7.85 12.12 -5.14
C LEU A 73 -7.78 13.65 -5.12
N ASP A 74 -7.00 14.21 -6.05
CA ASP A 74 -7.01 15.66 -6.29
C ASP A 74 -8.27 16.05 -7.07
N PRO A 75 -8.90 17.20 -6.76
CA PRO A 75 -10.10 17.65 -7.46
C PRO A 75 -9.80 18.07 -8.91
N MET A 76 -8.60 18.61 -9.16
CA MET A 76 -8.13 19.01 -10.49
C MET A 76 -6.82 18.29 -10.80
N VAL A 77 -6.76 17.64 -11.97
CA VAL A 77 -5.62 16.84 -12.41
C VAL A 77 -5.20 17.28 -13.80
N GLU A 78 -3.90 17.41 -14.04
CA GLU A 78 -3.36 17.78 -15.34
C GLU A 78 -3.72 16.74 -16.42
N ALA A 79 -3.99 17.21 -17.65
CA ALA A 79 -4.41 16.36 -18.76
C ALA A 79 -3.40 15.26 -19.13
N LYS A 80 -2.11 15.45 -18.83
CA LYS A 80 -1.05 14.46 -19.08
C LYS A 80 -1.25 13.13 -18.35
N TYR A 81 -2.07 13.10 -17.29
CA TYR A 81 -2.39 11.88 -16.55
C TYR A 81 -3.54 11.08 -17.16
N ILE A 82 -4.32 11.68 -18.07
CA ILE A 82 -5.34 10.97 -18.84
C ILE A 82 -4.63 10.06 -19.84
N LEU A 83 -5.08 8.81 -19.96
CA LEU A 83 -4.46 7.88 -20.91
C LEU A 83 -4.57 8.42 -22.33
N THR A 84 -3.52 8.24 -23.12
CA THR A 84 -3.57 8.54 -24.55
C THR A 84 -4.57 7.61 -25.25
N PRO A 85 -5.19 8.02 -26.37
CA PRO A 85 -6.13 7.16 -27.11
C PRO A 85 -5.51 5.79 -27.47
N VAL A 86 -4.25 5.79 -27.88
CA VAL A 86 -3.51 4.58 -28.25
C VAL A 86 -3.31 3.65 -27.05
N LEU A 87 -2.86 4.19 -25.91
CA LEU A 87 -2.61 3.39 -24.71
C LEU A 87 -3.92 2.82 -24.15
N TRP A 88 -4.99 3.62 -24.12
CA TRP A 88 -6.30 3.14 -23.67
C TRP A 88 -6.82 2.02 -24.56
N LYS A 89 -6.78 2.19 -25.89
CA LYS A 89 -7.16 1.15 -26.86
C LYS A 89 -6.38 -0.14 -26.67
N TYR A 90 -5.08 -0.02 -26.45
CA TYR A 90 -4.21 -1.16 -26.19
C TYR A 90 -4.62 -1.91 -24.92
N LEU A 91 -4.71 -1.22 -23.77
CA LEU A 91 -5.07 -1.84 -22.49
C LEU A 91 -6.47 -2.46 -22.52
N TYR A 92 -7.42 -1.78 -23.15
CA TYR A 92 -8.80 -2.25 -23.29
C TYR A 92 -8.89 -3.55 -24.10
N ARG A 93 -8.26 -3.60 -25.28
CA ARG A 93 -8.20 -4.81 -26.12
C ARG A 93 -7.40 -5.93 -25.46
N TYR A 94 -6.32 -5.59 -24.78
CA TYR A 94 -5.48 -6.54 -24.05
C TYR A 94 -6.28 -7.25 -22.96
N ALA A 95 -7.02 -6.51 -22.13
CA ALA A 95 -7.86 -7.09 -21.08
C ALA A 95 -8.90 -8.07 -21.66
N LYS A 96 -9.60 -7.72 -22.74
CA LYS A 96 -10.56 -8.61 -23.40
C LYS A 96 -9.94 -9.91 -23.91
N LYS A 97 -8.79 -9.80 -24.58
CA LYS A 97 -8.06 -10.97 -25.11
C LYS A 97 -7.70 -11.96 -23.99
N HIS A 98 -7.32 -11.44 -22.82
CA HIS A 98 -6.94 -12.27 -21.69
C HIS A 98 -8.16 -12.82 -20.92
N GLN A 99 -9.23 -12.04 -20.77
CA GLN A 99 -10.51 -12.52 -20.21
C GLN A 99 -11.11 -13.66 -21.04
N ALA A 100 -11.09 -13.55 -22.38
CA ALA A 100 -11.57 -14.62 -23.27
C ALA A 100 -10.78 -15.94 -23.13
N ARG A 101 -9.58 -15.89 -22.55
CA ARG A 101 -8.72 -17.05 -22.26
C ARG A 101 -8.85 -17.55 -20.81
N GLY A 102 -9.81 -17.03 -20.04
CA GLY A 102 -10.00 -17.37 -18.63
C GLY A 102 -8.96 -16.76 -17.69
N ASN A 103 -8.17 -15.79 -18.14
CA ASN A 103 -7.11 -15.18 -17.33
C ASN A 103 -7.54 -13.81 -16.76
N GLY A 104 -7.08 -13.51 -15.54
CA GLY A 104 -7.32 -12.22 -14.86
C GLY A 104 -6.40 -11.07 -15.28
N PHE A 105 -5.61 -11.21 -16.36
CA PHE A 105 -4.70 -10.16 -16.83
C PHE A 105 -5.46 -9.01 -17.53
N GLY A 106 -5.08 -7.77 -17.26
CA GLY A 106 -5.71 -6.58 -17.81
C GLY A 106 -5.45 -5.34 -16.95
N TYR A 107 -6.28 -4.31 -17.13
CA TYR A 107 -6.25 -3.12 -16.28
C TYR A 107 -7.16 -3.27 -15.05
N GLY A 108 -6.88 -2.52 -13.99
CA GLY A 108 -7.73 -2.39 -12.80
C GLY A 108 -8.45 -1.05 -12.83
N MET A 109 -9.70 -1.04 -13.27
CA MET A 109 -10.55 0.15 -13.19
C MET A 109 -11.03 0.36 -11.76
N VAL A 110 -11.02 1.60 -11.31
CA VAL A 110 -11.60 2.00 -10.03
C VAL A 110 -12.55 3.16 -10.23
N TYR A 111 -13.72 3.05 -9.59
CA TYR A 111 -14.80 4.04 -9.64
C TYR A 111 -14.83 4.77 -8.30
N PRO A 112 -14.28 5.99 -8.19
CA PRO A 112 -14.14 6.68 -6.90
C PRO A 112 -15.47 6.98 -6.21
N ASN A 113 -16.56 7.11 -7.00
CA ASN A 113 -17.91 7.31 -6.47
C ASN A 113 -18.41 6.12 -5.64
N ASN A 114 -17.80 4.94 -5.77
CA ASN A 114 -18.02 3.83 -4.85
C ASN A 114 -17.10 3.99 -3.61
N PRO A 115 -17.63 4.32 -2.43
CA PRO A 115 -16.82 4.55 -1.23
C PRO A 115 -16.12 3.27 -0.72
N GLN A 116 -16.61 2.09 -1.12
CA GLN A 116 -16.03 0.80 -0.75
C GLN A 116 -14.89 0.38 -1.69
N SER A 117 -14.62 1.15 -2.76
CA SER A 117 -13.56 0.82 -3.71
C SER A 117 -12.20 0.68 -3.04
N VAL A 118 -11.51 -0.42 -3.37
CA VAL A 118 -10.14 -0.70 -2.94
C VAL A 118 -9.32 -0.97 -4.19
N THR A 119 -8.19 -0.26 -4.33
CA THR A 119 -7.33 -0.44 -5.49
C THR A 119 -6.61 -1.78 -5.43
N ARG A 120 -6.16 -2.27 -6.59
CA ARG A 120 -5.08 -3.25 -6.64
C ARG A 120 -3.79 -2.64 -6.05
N THR A 121 -2.80 -3.49 -5.82
CA THR A 121 -1.49 -3.05 -5.34
C THR A 121 -0.82 -2.11 -6.33
N LEU A 122 -0.38 -0.94 -5.86
CA LEU A 122 0.46 -0.03 -6.61
C LEU A 122 1.85 -0.66 -6.75
N SER A 123 2.10 -1.29 -7.90
CA SER A 123 3.28 -2.13 -8.09
C SER A 123 4.51 -1.30 -8.49
N ALA A 124 5.70 -1.88 -8.36
CA ALA A 124 6.92 -1.30 -8.92
C ALA A 124 6.89 -1.13 -10.45
N ARG A 125 5.92 -1.75 -11.16
CA ARG A 125 5.71 -1.63 -12.61
C ARG A 125 4.73 -0.51 -12.98
N TYR A 126 4.09 0.14 -12.01
CA TYR A 126 3.09 1.20 -12.22
C TYR A 126 3.61 2.36 -13.08
N TYR A 127 4.93 2.60 -13.09
CA TYR A 127 5.53 3.64 -13.93
C TYR A 127 5.32 3.42 -15.43
N LYS A 128 5.15 2.17 -15.89
CA LYS A 128 5.07 1.82 -17.32
C LYS A 128 3.83 2.42 -17.98
N ASP A 129 2.67 2.06 -17.45
CA ASP A 129 1.36 2.39 -18.04
C ASP A 129 0.29 2.73 -16.98
N GLY A 130 0.55 2.41 -15.71
CA GLY A 130 -0.39 2.59 -14.61
C GLY A 130 -1.59 1.64 -14.64
N ALA A 131 -1.51 0.55 -15.42
CA ALA A 131 -2.66 -0.30 -15.72
C ALA A 131 -3.30 -0.93 -14.48
N GLU A 132 -2.56 -1.15 -13.38
CA GLU A 132 -3.11 -1.77 -12.18
C GLU A 132 -4.16 -0.92 -11.48
N ILE A 133 -4.08 0.41 -11.62
CA ILE A 133 -4.98 1.37 -10.97
C ILE A 133 -5.26 2.53 -11.93
N LEU A 134 -6.42 2.45 -12.58
CA LEU A 134 -6.97 3.49 -13.44
C LEU A 134 -8.21 4.09 -12.80
N ILE A 135 -8.26 5.42 -12.76
CA ILE A 135 -9.40 6.17 -12.26
C ILE A 135 -10.37 6.42 -13.42
N ASP A 136 -11.59 5.91 -13.27
CA ASP A 136 -12.66 6.19 -14.22
C ASP A 136 -13.01 7.68 -14.27
N ARG A 137 -13.38 8.15 -15.46
CA ARG A 137 -13.79 9.54 -15.72
C ARG A 137 -15.16 9.61 -16.40
N GLY A 138 -15.98 8.57 -16.26
CA GLY A 138 -17.28 8.44 -16.93
C GLY A 138 -17.24 7.67 -18.25
N TRP A 139 -16.30 6.73 -18.41
CA TRP A 139 -16.24 5.91 -19.62
C TRP A 139 -17.46 4.98 -19.68
N ASP A 140 -18.23 5.06 -20.77
CA ASP A 140 -19.37 4.18 -20.99
C ASP A 140 -18.92 2.87 -21.65
N MET A 141 -19.11 1.77 -20.95
CA MET A 141 -18.66 0.45 -21.41
C MET A 141 -19.43 -0.02 -22.65
N ALA A 142 -20.76 0.20 -22.69
CA ALA A 142 -21.59 -0.24 -23.82
C ALA A 142 -21.22 0.48 -25.12
N THR A 143 -20.99 1.79 -25.04
CA THR A 143 -20.52 2.61 -26.15
C THR A 143 -19.12 2.17 -26.57
N GLY A 144 -18.21 1.94 -25.63
CA GLY A 144 -16.85 1.47 -25.93
C GLY A 144 -16.78 0.07 -26.56
N GLU A 145 -17.77 -0.80 -26.29
CA GLU A 145 -17.95 -2.09 -26.96
C GLU A 145 -18.45 -1.93 -28.39
N LYS A 146 -19.42 -1.04 -28.60
CA LYS A 146 -20.04 -0.78 -29.90
C LYS A 146 -19.10 -0.04 -30.85
N ASP A 147 -18.52 1.06 -30.39
CA ASP A 147 -17.56 1.89 -31.11
C ASP A 147 -16.54 2.44 -30.12
N PHE A 148 -15.36 1.84 -30.10
CA PHE A 148 -14.29 2.25 -29.21
C PHE A 148 -13.85 3.70 -29.47
N ASP A 149 -13.93 4.16 -30.72
CA ASP A 149 -13.42 5.47 -31.14
C ASP A 149 -14.50 6.56 -31.10
N ASP A 150 -15.65 6.31 -30.45
CA ASP A 150 -16.73 7.28 -30.27
C ASP A 150 -16.20 8.63 -29.72
N PRO A 151 -16.44 9.76 -30.42
CA PRO A 151 -15.85 11.05 -30.06
C PRO A 151 -16.23 11.56 -28.67
N LEU A 152 -17.43 11.24 -28.17
CA LEU A 152 -17.89 11.70 -26.86
C LEU A 152 -17.31 10.82 -25.75
N ASN A 153 -17.32 9.51 -25.92
CA ASN A 153 -16.78 8.56 -24.95
C ASN A 153 -15.25 8.71 -24.84
N GLN A 154 -14.56 9.02 -25.94
CA GLN A 154 -13.13 9.33 -25.95
C GLN A 154 -12.75 10.54 -25.06
N GLN A 155 -13.66 11.44 -24.72
CA GLN A 155 -13.39 12.53 -23.76
C GLN A 155 -13.31 12.01 -22.31
N HIS A 156 -13.92 10.86 -22.05
CA HIS A 156 -14.06 10.22 -20.74
C HIS A 156 -13.06 9.08 -20.51
N ARG A 157 -11.98 9.01 -21.32
CA ARG A 157 -10.90 8.03 -21.09
C ARG A 157 -10.41 8.07 -19.64
N PRO A 158 -10.08 6.91 -19.06
CA PRO A 158 -9.57 6.85 -17.70
C PRO A 158 -8.21 7.56 -17.58
N ARG A 159 -7.84 7.87 -16.35
CA ARG A 159 -6.54 8.45 -16.01
C ARG A 159 -5.75 7.57 -15.06
N ARG A 160 -4.43 7.78 -15.04
CA ARG A 160 -3.55 7.25 -13.99
C ARG A 160 -3.70 8.08 -12.71
N LEU A 161 -3.22 7.52 -11.61
CA LEU A 161 -2.95 8.28 -10.39
C LEU A 161 -1.80 9.27 -10.64
N THR A 162 -1.86 10.44 -10.01
CA THR A 162 -0.73 11.37 -9.95
C THR A 162 0.29 10.89 -8.90
N PRO A 163 1.56 11.32 -8.96
CA PRO A 163 2.53 11.04 -7.89
C PRO A 163 2.06 11.48 -6.50
N ARG A 164 1.31 12.59 -6.42
CA ARG A 164 0.72 13.08 -5.17
C ARG A 164 -0.33 12.10 -4.62
N GLU A 165 -1.22 11.61 -5.48
CA GLU A 165 -2.23 10.61 -5.10
C GLU A 165 -1.57 9.28 -4.71
N CYS A 166 -0.47 8.88 -5.38
CA CYS A 166 0.33 7.72 -4.96
C CYS A 166 0.90 7.91 -3.55
N ALA A 167 1.42 9.09 -3.22
CA ALA A 167 1.94 9.39 -1.88
C ALA A 167 0.85 9.22 -0.80
N ARG A 168 -0.37 9.72 -1.08
CA ARG A 168 -1.53 9.56 -0.19
C ARG A 168 -1.97 8.11 -0.06
N LEU A 169 -2.05 7.37 -1.17
CA LEU A 169 -2.43 5.95 -1.19
C LEU A 169 -1.44 5.05 -0.44
N MET A 170 -0.19 5.51 -0.29
CA MET A 170 0.85 4.85 0.50
C MET A 170 0.97 5.39 1.94
N GLY A 171 0.26 6.47 2.28
CA GLY A 171 0.23 7.07 3.62
C GLY A 171 1.36 8.06 3.92
N PHE A 172 2.09 8.53 2.91
CA PHE A 172 3.13 9.56 3.07
C PHE A 172 2.56 10.99 3.09
N GLU A 173 1.30 11.16 2.73
CA GLU A 173 0.61 12.44 2.61
C GLU A 173 -0.83 12.30 3.11
N ALA A 174 -1.35 13.32 3.79
CA ALA A 174 -2.72 13.33 4.28
C ALA A 174 -3.74 13.67 3.16
N PRO A 175 -5.03 13.30 3.34
CA PRO A 175 -6.10 13.68 2.42
C PRO A 175 -6.17 15.20 2.22
N GLY A 176 -6.26 15.65 0.97
CA GLY A 176 -6.32 17.08 0.64
C GLY A 176 -5.02 17.88 0.88
N GLU A 177 -3.96 17.27 1.43
CA GLU A 177 -2.69 17.94 1.67
C GLU A 177 -1.66 17.69 0.56
N ALA A 178 -0.59 18.49 0.57
CA ALA A 178 0.51 18.43 -0.39
C ALA A 178 1.87 18.79 0.25
N LYS A 179 2.11 18.35 1.50
CA LYS A 179 3.32 18.66 2.28
C LYS A 179 4.53 17.80 1.89
N PHE A 180 4.30 16.57 1.41
CA PHE A 180 5.37 15.65 1.01
C PHE A 180 6.06 16.18 -0.26
N ARG A 181 7.36 16.43 -0.19
CA ARG A 181 8.12 16.98 -1.32
C ARG A 181 8.47 15.85 -2.29
N ILE A 182 8.16 16.01 -3.58
CA ILE A 182 8.49 15.04 -4.63
C ILE A 182 9.50 15.71 -5.58
N PRO A 183 10.82 15.66 -5.28
CA PRO A 183 11.85 16.35 -6.06
C PRO A 183 12.33 15.53 -7.27
N VAL A 184 11.53 14.55 -7.70
CA VAL A 184 11.90 13.57 -8.74
C VAL A 184 10.84 13.56 -9.85
N SER A 185 11.19 13.01 -11.01
CA SER A 185 10.22 12.82 -12.10
C SER A 185 9.08 11.87 -11.71
N ASP A 186 7.93 11.98 -12.38
CA ASP A 186 6.78 11.09 -12.19
C ASP A 186 7.18 9.60 -12.26
N THR A 187 7.98 9.22 -13.26
CA THR A 187 8.49 7.85 -13.42
C THR A 187 9.26 7.36 -12.20
N GLN A 188 10.12 8.21 -11.62
CA GLN A 188 10.88 7.88 -10.41
C GLN A 188 9.96 7.81 -9.19
N ALA A 189 9.02 8.75 -9.06
CA ALA A 189 8.04 8.76 -7.97
C ALA A 189 7.18 7.48 -7.97
N TYR A 190 6.66 7.06 -9.12
CA TYR A 190 5.90 5.80 -9.23
C TYR A 190 6.72 4.59 -8.80
N ARG A 191 8.01 4.53 -9.15
CA ARG A 191 8.91 3.45 -8.72
C ARG A 191 9.16 3.50 -7.20
N GLN A 192 9.35 4.69 -6.64
CA GLN A 192 9.57 4.86 -5.19
C GLN A 192 8.35 4.42 -4.40
N PHE A 193 7.17 4.94 -4.72
CA PHE A 193 5.92 4.57 -4.05
C PHE A 193 5.56 3.09 -4.28
N GLY A 194 5.79 2.56 -5.50
CA GLY A 194 5.54 1.15 -5.81
C GLY A 194 6.44 0.16 -5.08
N ASN A 195 7.64 0.58 -4.68
CA ASN A 195 8.56 -0.20 -3.84
C ASN A 195 8.41 0.09 -2.34
N SER A 196 7.61 1.08 -1.95
CA SER A 196 7.45 1.47 -0.54
C SER A 196 6.55 0.53 0.24
N VAL A 197 6.55 0.73 1.55
CA VAL A 197 5.57 0.15 2.48
C VAL A 197 4.38 1.09 2.70
N VAL A 198 3.27 0.56 3.19
CA VAL A 198 2.13 1.37 3.65
C VAL A 198 2.47 1.98 5.00
N VAL A 199 2.64 3.30 5.05
CA VAL A 199 3.09 4.03 6.26
C VAL A 199 2.26 3.69 7.51
N PRO A 200 0.92 3.75 7.50
CA PRO A 200 0.14 3.49 8.71
C PRO A 200 0.23 2.04 9.23
N VAL A 201 0.60 1.05 8.40
CA VAL A 201 0.87 -0.31 8.87
C VAL A 201 2.05 -0.32 9.83
N PHE A 202 3.15 0.33 9.46
CA PHE A 202 4.35 0.38 10.31
C PHE A 202 4.20 1.34 11.49
N ALA A 203 3.36 2.38 11.36
CA ALA A 203 2.95 3.18 12.50
C ALA A 203 2.18 2.34 13.54
N ALA A 204 1.28 1.45 13.10
CA ALA A 204 0.55 0.54 13.98
C ALA A 204 1.48 -0.48 14.65
N VAL A 205 2.40 -1.10 13.90
CA VAL A 205 3.42 -2.00 14.48
C VAL A 205 4.29 -1.26 15.51
N ALA A 206 4.71 -0.03 15.21
CA ALA A 206 5.46 0.80 16.15
C ALA A 206 4.67 1.13 17.42
N LYS A 207 3.36 1.38 17.29
CA LYS A 207 2.45 1.62 18.44
C LYS A 207 2.37 0.39 19.35
N LEU A 208 2.25 -0.82 18.80
CA LEU A 208 2.29 -2.06 19.60
C LEU A 208 3.65 -2.26 20.29
N LEU A 209 4.74 -1.84 19.64
CA LEU A 209 6.10 -1.96 20.18
C LEU A 209 6.45 -0.88 21.21
N GLU A 210 5.73 0.24 21.26
CA GLU A 210 6.08 1.40 22.09
C GLU A 210 6.36 1.05 23.56
N PRO A 211 5.54 0.23 24.26
CA PRO A 211 5.83 -0.15 25.64
C PRO A 211 7.13 -0.95 25.77
N LYS A 212 7.40 -1.87 24.83
CA LYS A 212 8.61 -2.72 24.84
C LYS A 212 9.86 -1.90 24.51
N ILE A 213 9.76 -0.92 23.61
CA ILE A 213 10.84 0.04 23.32
C ILE A 213 11.16 0.87 24.56
N LYS A 214 10.15 1.40 25.28
CA LYS A 214 10.37 2.14 26.53
C LYS A 214 11.07 1.30 27.60
N GLN A 215 10.69 0.02 27.74
CA GLN A 215 11.37 -0.93 28.64
C GLN A 215 12.85 -1.12 28.24
N ALA A 216 13.13 -1.35 26.95
CA ALA A 216 14.49 -1.50 26.46
C ALA A 216 15.37 -0.26 26.72
N VAL A 217 14.80 0.94 26.51
CA VAL A 217 15.48 2.21 26.78
C VAL A 217 15.81 2.36 28.27
N ALA A 218 14.85 2.07 29.16
CA ALA A 218 15.06 2.15 30.60
C ALA A 218 16.14 1.18 31.10
N LEU A 219 16.12 -0.07 30.64
CA LEU A 219 17.15 -1.08 30.96
C LEU A 219 18.56 -0.58 30.58
N ARG A 220 18.73 -0.07 29.36
CA ARG A 220 20.01 0.46 28.89
C ARG A 220 20.49 1.66 29.72
N GLN A 221 19.58 2.54 30.13
CA GLN A 221 19.92 3.70 30.95
C GLN A 221 20.38 3.30 32.36
N GLN A 222 19.74 2.29 32.96
CA GLN A 222 20.14 1.73 34.26
C GLN A 222 21.53 1.07 34.19
N GLU A 223 21.79 0.26 33.15
CA GLU A 223 23.12 -0.34 32.92
C GLU A 223 24.22 0.71 32.78
N ALA A 224 23.93 1.80 32.05
CA ALA A 224 24.87 2.91 31.86
C ALA A 224 25.17 3.66 33.18
N GLN A 225 24.17 3.82 34.05
CA GLN A 225 24.36 4.45 35.38
C GLN A 225 25.13 3.56 36.36
N HIS A 226 25.04 2.24 36.23
CA HIS A 226 25.70 1.28 37.14
C HIS A 226 27.06 0.79 36.64
N GLY A 227 27.61 1.38 35.58
CA GLY A 227 28.97 1.11 35.08
C GLY A 227 29.18 -0.30 34.51
N ARG A 228 28.12 -1.11 34.39
CA ARG A 228 28.18 -2.46 33.83
C ARG A 228 27.79 -2.40 32.37
N ARG A 229 28.77 -2.33 31.48
CA ARG A 229 28.55 -2.77 30.09
C ARG A 229 28.57 -4.29 30.08
N SER A 230 27.40 -4.90 30.06
CA SER A 230 27.22 -6.29 29.63
C SER A 230 27.76 -6.38 28.18
N ARG A 231 28.81 -7.17 27.97
CA ARG A 231 29.39 -7.43 26.63
C ARG A 231 28.47 -8.30 25.81
#